data_AF-A0A382BDQ9-F1
#
_entry.id   AF-A0A382BDQ9-F1
#
_cell.length_a   1.000
_cell.length_b   1.000
_cell.length_c   1.000
_cell.angle_alpha   90.00
_cell.angle_beta   90.00
_cell.angle_gamma   90.00
#
_symmetry.space_group_name_H-M   'P 1'
#
loop_
_entity.id
_entity.type
_entity.pdbx_description
1 polymer ?
#
loop_
_entity_poly.entity_id
_entity_poly.type
_entity_poly.pdbx_seq_one_letter_code
_entity_poly.pdbx_strand_id
1 'polypeptide(L)' 'MFIQTETTPNPNSLKFLLENDILEEGSIEFSTINDCENSDLAKSLLQIDGIERVFFGKNFISVNKSE' A
#
# COMPACT_ATOMS: atom_id res chain seq x y z
N MET A 1 -12.90 -12.68 0.00
CA MET A 1 -12.31 -11.34 0.20
C MET A 1 -12.18 -10.71 -1.17
N PHE A 2 -12.85 -9.59 -1.42
CA PHE A 2 -12.76 -8.86 -2.69
C PHE A 2 -11.88 -7.63 -2.50
N ILE A 3 -11.02 -7.36 -3.47
CA ILE A 3 -10.21 -6.15 -3.52
C ILE A 3 -10.58 -5.45 -4.83
N GLN A 4 -11.04 -4.20 -4.73
CA GLN A 4 -11.30 -3.38 -5.91
C GLN A 4 -10.07 -2.54 -6.22
N THR A 5 -9.72 -2.39 -7.50
CA THR A 5 -8.59 -1.55 -7.90
C THR A 5 -9.08 -0.27 -8.53
N GLU A 6 -8.44 0.84 -8.19
CA GLU A 6 -8.61 2.14 -8.83
C GLU A 6 -7.29 2.60 -9.42
N THR A 7 -7.34 3.04 -10.66
CA THR A 7 -6.24 3.74 -11.30
C THR A 7 -6.08 5.10 -10.67
N THR A 8 -4.86 5.47 -10.32
CA THR A 8 -4.55 6.84 -9.90
C THR A 8 -4.00 7.66 -11.07
N PRO A 9 -3.95 9.00 -10.97
CA PRO A 9 -3.26 9.81 -11.98
C PRO A 9 -1.76 9.49 -12.12
N ASN A 10 -1.16 8.85 -11.11
CA ASN A 10 0.21 8.38 -11.16
C ASN A 10 0.25 7.00 -11.86
N PRO A 11 0.86 6.88 -13.05
CA PRO A 11 0.89 5.62 -13.80
C PRO A 11 1.65 4.49 -13.07
N ASN A 12 2.55 4.85 -12.16
CA ASN A 12 3.33 3.91 -11.37
C ASN A 12 2.62 3.49 -10.09
N SER A 13 1.43 4.04 -9.81
CA SER A 13 0.67 3.77 -8.59
C SER A 13 -0.69 3.15 -8.87
N LEU A 14 -0.95 2.03 -8.19
CA LEU A 14 -2.24 1.38 -8.19
C LEU A 14 -2.84 1.42 -6.78
N LYS A 15 -4.11 1.83 -6.68
CA LYS A 15 -4.84 1.88 -5.42
C LYS A 15 -5.74 0.66 -5.29
N PHE A 16 -5.66 -0.01 -4.16
CA PHE A 16 -6.45 -1.17 -3.77
C PHE A 16 -7.42 -0.75 -2.68
N LEU A 17 -8.71 -0.72 -2.99
CA LEU A 17 -9.79 -0.44 -2.04
C LEU A 17 -10.19 -1.71 -1.31
N LEU A 18 -10.41 -1.57 0.00
CA LEU A 18 -10.84 -2.63 0.88
C LEU A 18 -12.24 -2.31 1.41
N GLU A 19 -13.00 -3.35 1.73
CA GLU A 19 -14.35 -3.20 2.30
C GLU A 19 -14.32 -2.75 3.77
N ASN A 20 -13.21 -3.01 4.48
CA ASN A 20 -13.03 -2.69 5.88
C ASN A 20 -11.91 -1.66 6.07
N ASP A 21 -12.01 -0.91 7.16
CA ASP A 21 -10.96 0.00 7.59
C ASP A 21 -9.75 -0.79 8.10
N ILE A 22 -8.56 -0.45 7.60
CA ILE A 22 -7.26 -1.00 8.01
C ILE A 22 -6.60 -0.13 9.09
N LEU A 23 -6.90 1.17 9.08
CA LEU A 23 -6.39 2.16 10.02
C LEU A 23 -7.57 2.90 10.66
N GLU A 24 -7.52 3.11 11.98
CA GLU A 24 -8.54 3.88 12.69
C GLU A 24 -8.50 5.36 12.29
N GLU A 25 -7.30 5.96 12.23
CA GLU A 25 -7.08 7.32 11.78
C GLU A 25 -5.73 7.49 11.06
N GLY A 26 -5.66 8.49 10.19
CA GLY A 26 -4.44 8.89 9.51
C GLY A 26 -4.06 8.01 8.31
N SER A 27 -2.77 8.04 8.00
CA SER A 27 -2.17 7.27 6.92
C SER A 27 -0.71 6.96 7.23
N ILE A 28 -0.23 5.81 6.77
CA ILE A 28 1.13 5.36 6.99
C ILE A 28 1.78 5.09 5.63
N GLU A 29 2.97 5.63 5.41
CA GLU A 29 3.79 5.34 4.25
C GLU A 29 4.94 4.41 4.64
N PHE A 30 5.17 3.40 3.82
CA PHE A 30 6.26 2.44 3.95
C PHE A 30 7.15 2.56 2.73
N SER A 31 8.41 2.93 2.95
CA SER A 31 9.41 3.08 1.90
C SER A 31 10.59 2.12 2.07
N THR A 32 10.79 1.63 3.29
CA THR A 32 11.84 0.67 3.64
C THR A 32 11.29 -0.47 4.48
N ILE A 33 12.03 -1.58 4.52
CA ILE A 33 11.68 -2.75 5.35
C ILE A 33 11.66 -2.40 6.84
N ASN A 34 12.47 -1.43 7.28
CA ASN A 34 12.46 -0.95 8.66
C ASN A 34 11.18 -0.17 9.01
N ASP A 35 10.59 0.55 8.05
CA ASP A 35 9.30 1.23 8.28
C ASP A 35 8.16 0.23 8.51
N CYS A 36 8.34 -1.01 8.04
CA CYS A 36 7.31 -2.06 8.07
C CYS A 36 7.24 -2.83 9.39
N GLU A 37 7.93 -2.42 10.45
CA GLU A 37 7.91 -3.14 11.74
C GLU A 37 6.50 -3.33 12.30
N ASN A 38 5.59 -2.39 12.00
CA ASN A 38 4.19 -2.44 12.43
C ASN A 38 3.24 -3.11 11.44
N SER A 39 3.74 -3.65 10.32
CA SER A 39 2.89 -4.31 9.32
C SER A 39 3.64 -5.36 8.48
N ASP A 40 3.33 -6.63 8.75
CA ASP A 40 3.80 -7.77 7.95
C ASP A 40 3.29 -7.71 6.50
N LEU A 41 2.11 -7.10 6.28
CA LEU A 41 1.55 -6.90 4.94
C LEU A 41 2.39 -5.92 4.14
N ALA A 42 2.73 -4.76 4.71
CA ALA A 42 3.59 -3.78 4.05
C ALA A 42 4.96 -4.36 3.72
N LYS A 43 5.53 -5.12 4.67
CA LYS A 43 6.81 -5.82 4.49
C LYS A 43 6.75 -6.81 3.32
N SER A 44 5.69 -7.61 3.25
CA SER A 44 5.50 -8.60 2.17
C SER A 44 5.34 -7.93 0.81
N LEU A 45 4.65 -6.79 0.74
CA LEU A 45 4.48 -6.02 -0.48
C LEU A 45 5.81 -5.39 -0.94
N LEU A 46 6.56 -4.76 -0.04
CA LEU A 46 7.87 -4.17 -0.36
C LEU A 46 8.96 -5.18 -0.75
N GLN A 47 8.77 -6.46 -0.43
CA GLN A 47 9.67 -7.54 -0.89
C GLN A 47 9.40 -7.98 -2.34
N ILE A 48 8.29 -7.56 -2.94
CA ILE A 48 8.00 -7.86 -4.34
C ILE A 48 8.89 -6.99 -5.22
N ASP A 49 9.58 -7.63 -6.16
CA ASP A 49 10.46 -6.95 -7.10
C ASP A 49 9.71 -5.87 -7.89
N GLY A 50 10.30 -4.67 -7.96
CA GLY A 50 9.72 -3.50 -8.62
C GLY A 50 8.68 -2.74 -7.78
N ILE A 51 8.44 -3.08 -6.51
CA ILE A 51 7.67 -2.22 -5.59
C ILE A 51 8.63 -1.29 -4.83
N GLU A 52 8.37 0.01 -4.93
CA GLU A 52 9.20 1.04 -4.31
C GLU A 52 8.62 1.54 -3.00
N ARG A 53 7.29 1.74 -2.97
CA ARG A 53 6.60 2.36 -1.84
C ARG A 53 5.19 1.81 -1.68
N VAL A 54 4.76 1.66 -0.44
CA VAL A 54 3.41 1.21 -0.09
C VAL A 54 2.78 2.21 0.87
N PHE A 55 1.55 2.63 0.60
CA PHE A 55 0.83 3.62 1.40
C PHE A 55 -0.47 3.03 1.92
N PHE A 56 -0.67 3.05 3.22
CA PHE A 56 -1.90 2.63 3.87
C PHE A 56 -2.72 3.86 4.23
N GLY A 57 -3.91 3.94 3.65
CA GLY A 57 -4.96 4.83 4.10
C GLY A 57 -5.99 4.09 4.95
N LYS A 58 -7.03 4.81 5.35
CA LYS A 58 -8.12 4.28 6.19
C LYS A 58 -8.72 2.98 5.65
N ASN A 59 -9.14 2.96 4.38
CA ASN A 59 -9.81 1.82 3.74
C ASN A 59 -9.15 1.44 2.40
N PHE A 60 -7.87 1.81 2.20
CA PHE A 60 -7.17 1.53 0.95
C PHE A 60 -5.68 1.35 1.15
N ILE A 61 -5.06 0.64 0.19
CA ILE A 61 -3.62 0.48 0.07
C ILE A 61 -3.20 1.00 -1.31
N SER A 62 -2.26 1.93 -1.38
CA SER A 62 -1.63 2.32 -2.64
C SER A 62 -0.27 1.66 -2.76
N VAL A 63 0.01 1.06 -3.91
CA VAL A 63 1.32 0.47 -4.21
C VAL A 63 1.94 1.25 -5.34
N ASN A 64 3.11 1.83 -5.09
CA ASN A 64 3.95 2.47 -6.10
C ASN A 64 5.03 1.51 -6.56
N LYS A 65 5.16 1.40 -7.88
CA LYS A 65 6.22 0.64 -8.53
C LYS A 65 7.41 1.54 -8.87
N SER A 66 8.58 0.92 -8.92
CA SER A 66 9.75 1.47 -9.60
C SER A 66 9.45 1.60 -11.10
N GLU A 67 9.89 2.69 -11.74
CA GLU A 67 9.74 2.90 -13.19
C GLU A 67 10.31 1.77 -14.05
#